data_AF-A0AAE3LSV0-F1
#
_entry.id   AF-A0AAE3LSV0-F1
#
_cell.length_a   1.000
_cell.length_b   1.000
_cell.length_c   1.000
_cell.angle_alpha   90.00
_cell.angle_beta   90.00
_cell.angle_gamma   90.00
#
_symmetry.space_group_name_H-M   'P 1'
#
loop_
_entity.id
_entity.type
_entity.pdbx_description
1 polymer ?
#
loop_
_entity_poly.entity_id
_entity_poly.type
_entity_poly.pdbx_seq_one_letter_code
_entity_poly.pdbx_strand_id
1 'polypeptide(L)'
;MKKITDERLVLQNLKNIRIAYIIQTVGILGILGYDLVTKGLDGMRENPLWLVFLIATIISAYLSMSISADHESNKIHPQKNLTISLVVLILISIVVGFFVSLTDGFTIINGVIMGSILFICGLIPIVYIYNLRKKRQDDNEE
;
A
#
# COMPACT_ATOMS: atom_id res chain seq x y z
N MET A 1 2.20 -13.61 -31.11
CA MET A 1 0.92 -13.64 -30.36
C MET A 1 -0.10 -12.81 -31.11
N LYS A 2 -1.30 -13.35 -31.36
CA LYS A 2 -2.39 -12.58 -31.97
C LYS A 2 -3.05 -11.74 -30.88
N LYS A 3 -3.18 -10.42 -31.09
CA LYS A 3 -3.82 -9.53 -30.12
C LYS A 3 -5.30 -9.94 -30.00
N ILE A 4 -5.75 -10.22 -28.80
CA ILE A 4 -7.17 -10.49 -28.53
C ILE A 4 -7.89 -9.13 -28.60
N THR A 5 -8.83 -9.00 -29.53
CA THR A 5 -9.63 -7.77 -29.73
C THR A 5 -11.06 -7.90 -29.23
N ASP A 6 -11.56 -9.12 -28.99
CA ASP A 6 -12.91 -9.35 -28.47
C ASP A 6 -12.97 -9.04 -26.96
N GLU A 7 -13.85 -8.11 -26.58
CA GLU A 7 -14.06 -7.68 -25.20
C GLU A 7 -14.43 -8.84 -24.26
N ARG A 8 -15.19 -9.84 -24.74
CA ARG A 8 -15.60 -11.00 -23.94
C ARG A 8 -14.39 -11.84 -23.54
N LEU A 9 -13.47 -12.04 -24.48
CA LEU A 9 -12.24 -12.80 -24.26
C LEU A 9 -11.26 -12.02 -23.37
N VAL A 10 -11.21 -10.69 -23.49
CA VAL A 10 -10.43 -9.83 -22.59
C VAL A 10 -10.95 -9.92 -21.16
N LEU A 11 -12.26 -9.84 -20.95
CA LEU A 11 -12.86 -9.96 -19.61
C LEU A 11 -12.57 -11.33 -18.98
N GLN A 12 -12.65 -12.40 -19.76
CA GLN A 12 -12.31 -13.74 -19.30
C GLN A 12 -10.82 -13.85 -18.93
N ASN A 13 -9.93 -13.25 -19.74
CA ASN A 13 -8.51 -13.21 -19.44
C ASN A 13 -8.21 -12.46 -18.13
N LEU A 14 -8.86 -11.32 -17.88
CA LEU A 14 -8.75 -10.57 -16.63
C LEU A 14 -9.23 -11.39 -15.42
N LYS A 15 -10.33 -12.16 -15.55
CA LYS A 15 -10.78 -13.09 -14.50
C LYS A 15 -9.74 -14.18 -14.23
N ASN A 16 -9.12 -14.72 -15.27
CA ASN A 16 -8.07 -15.74 -15.13
C ASN A 16 -6.82 -15.16 -14.43
N ILE A 17 -6.38 -13.96 -14.83
CA ILE A 17 -5.28 -13.25 -14.17
C ILE A 17 -5.62 -13.01 -12.69
N ARG A 18 -6.86 -12.61 -12.37
CA ARG A 18 -7.28 -12.40 -10.98
C ARG A 18 -7.18 -13.68 -10.15
N ILE A 19 -7.62 -14.82 -10.69
CA ILE A 19 -7.53 -16.11 -9.99
C ILE A 19 -6.05 -16.50 -9.80
N ALA A 20 -5.23 -16.38 -10.84
CA ALA A 20 -3.80 -16.68 -10.75
C ALA A 20 -3.10 -15.79 -9.70
N TYR A 21 -3.43 -14.49 -9.68
CA TYR A 21 -2.90 -13.55 -8.71
C TYR A 21 -3.30 -13.91 -7.27
N ILE A 22 -4.56 -14.33 -7.04
CA ILE A 22 -5.01 -14.80 -5.71
C ILE A 22 -4.20 -16.03 -5.29
N ILE A 23 -4.08 -17.04 -6.17
CA ILE A 23 -3.34 -18.26 -5.87
C ILE A 23 -1.87 -17.95 -5.58
N GLN A 24 -1.23 -17.10 -6.39
CA GLN A 24 0.16 -16.68 -6.18
C GLN A 24 0.33 -15.96 -4.84
N THR A 25 -0.59 -15.06 -4.50
CA THR A 25 -0.56 -14.31 -3.25
C THR A 25 -0.70 -15.24 -2.05
N VAL A 26 -1.65 -16.16 -2.09
CA VAL A 26 -1.85 -17.18 -1.03
C VAL A 26 -0.64 -18.11 -0.93
N GLY A 27 -0.06 -18.53 -2.05
CA GLY A 27 1.16 -19.35 -2.06
C GLY A 27 2.35 -18.64 -1.42
N ILE A 28 2.58 -17.38 -1.77
CA ILE A 28 3.63 -16.55 -1.16
C ILE A 28 3.39 -16.38 0.34
N LEU A 29 2.17 -16.05 0.75
CA LEU A 29 1.80 -15.94 2.17
C LEU A 29 1.98 -17.25 2.93
N GLY A 30 1.69 -18.39 2.30
CA GLY A 30 1.91 -19.72 2.87
C GLY A 30 3.38 -20.01 3.12
N ILE A 31 4.25 -19.72 2.15
CA ILE A 31 5.70 -19.92 2.28
C ILE A 31 6.27 -18.99 3.36
N LEU A 32 5.95 -17.70 3.30
CA LEU A 32 6.43 -16.71 4.27
C LEU A 32 5.87 -16.99 5.68
N GLY A 33 4.60 -17.41 5.78
CA GLY A 33 3.99 -17.81 7.04
C GLY A 33 4.64 -19.06 7.63
N TYR A 34 5.03 -20.02 6.79
CA TYR A 34 5.81 -21.18 7.24
C TYR A 34 7.19 -20.78 7.75
N ASP A 35 7.91 -19.92 7.03
CA ASP A 35 9.21 -19.40 7.49
C ASP A 35 9.05 -18.59 8.79
N LEU A 36 7.97 -17.83 8.94
CA LEU A 36 7.68 -17.08 10.17
C LEU A 36 7.51 -18.00 11.39
N VAL A 37 6.80 -19.13 11.24
CA VAL A 37 6.57 -20.09 12.33
C VAL A 37 7.82 -20.92 12.64
N THR A 38 8.62 -21.25 11.62
CA THR A 38 9.76 -22.18 11.78
C THR A 38 11.09 -21.49 12.08
N LYS A 39 11.34 -20.33 11.47
CA LYS A 39 12.61 -19.58 11.56
C LYS A 39 12.44 -18.20 12.20
N GLY A 40 11.22 -17.84 12.57
CA GLY A 40 10.91 -16.54 13.17
C GLY A 40 10.89 -15.39 12.16
N LEU A 41 10.80 -14.17 12.69
CA LEU A 41 10.71 -12.94 11.88
C LEU A 41 11.97 -12.70 11.03
N ASP A 42 13.15 -13.03 11.56
CA ASP A 42 14.41 -12.81 10.86
C ASP A 42 14.54 -13.76 9.66
N GLY A 43 14.24 -15.05 9.85
CA GLY A 43 14.26 -16.02 8.76
C GLY A 43 13.23 -15.74 7.65
N MET A 44 12.09 -15.14 7.99
CA MET A 44 11.12 -14.68 6.98
C MET A 44 11.67 -13.48 6.19
N ARG A 45 12.31 -12.51 6.85
CA ARG A 45 12.82 -11.29 6.20
C ARG A 45 14.05 -11.53 5.34
N GLU A 46 14.86 -12.52 5.68
CA GLU A 46 16.01 -12.95 4.86
C GLU A 46 15.59 -13.68 3.58
N ASN A 47 14.37 -14.21 3.52
CA ASN A 47 13.87 -14.88 2.32
C ASN A 47 13.66 -13.84 1.20
N PRO A 48 14.30 -13.98 0.02
CA PRO A 48 14.12 -13.03 -1.09
C PRO A 48 12.66 -12.91 -1.55
N LEU A 49 11.84 -13.94 -1.30
CA LEU A 49 10.40 -13.91 -1.58
C LEU A 49 9.68 -12.82 -0.78
N TRP A 50 10.15 -12.50 0.43
CA TRP A 50 9.61 -11.42 1.26
C TRP A 50 9.74 -10.07 0.56
N LEU A 51 10.92 -9.80 0.00
CA LEU A 51 11.20 -8.55 -0.70
C LEU A 51 10.35 -8.45 -1.97
N VAL A 52 10.28 -9.51 -2.78
CA VAL A 52 9.45 -9.54 -4.00
C VAL A 52 7.99 -9.30 -3.66
N PHE A 53 7.49 -9.92 -2.59
CA PHE A 53 6.14 -9.71 -2.10
C PHE A 53 5.88 -8.26 -1.70
N LEU A 54 6.79 -7.64 -0.94
CA LEU A 54 6.66 -6.23 -0.54
C LEU A 54 6.64 -5.30 -1.74
N ILE A 55 7.54 -5.47 -2.71
CA ILE A 55 7.55 -4.61 -3.91
C ILE A 55 6.25 -4.79 -4.71
N ALA A 56 5.82 -6.04 -4.94
CA ALA A 56 4.61 -6.33 -5.69
C ALA A 56 3.36 -5.75 -5.03
N THR A 57 3.25 -5.85 -3.70
CA THR A 57 2.12 -5.29 -2.94
C THR A 57 2.12 -3.77 -2.96
N ILE A 58 3.28 -3.11 -2.85
CA ILE A 58 3.41 -1.66 -2.98
C ILE A 58 2.94 -1.21 -4.37
N ILE A 59 3.45 -1.81 -5.44
CA ILE A 59 3.05 -1.47 -6.82
C ILE A 59 1.55 -1.69 -7.01
N SER A 60 1.01 -2.82 -6.53
CA SER A 60 -0.40 -3.14 -6.62
C SER A 60 -1.27 -2.11 -5.88
N ALA A 61 -0.85 -1.66 -4.69
CA ALA A 61 -1.54 -0.62 -3.94
C ALA A 61 -1.57 0.71 -4.70
N TYR A 62 -0.44 1.15 -5.28
CA TYR A 62 -0.40 2.36 -6.10
C TYR A 62 -1.29 2.27 -7.33
N LEU A 63 -1.30 1.13 -8.02
CA LEU A 63 -2.15 0.92 -9.21
C LEU A 63 -3.64 0.86 -8.85
N SER A 64 -3.98 0.25 -7.70
CA SER A 64 -5.35 0.24 -7.20
C SER A 64 -5.81 1.63 -6.77
N MET A 65 -4.91 2.42 -6.20
CA MET A 65 -5.17 3.80 -5.80
C MET A 65 -5.42 4.71 -7.00
N SER A 66 -4.65 4.59 -8.10
CA SER A 66 -4.90 5.36 -9.31
C SER A 66 -6.28 5.05 -9.91
N ILE A 67 -6.65 3.78 -9.98
CA ILE A 67 -7.98 3.35 -10.48
C ILE A 67 -9.10 3.84 -9.56
N SER A 68 -8.90 3.79 -8.24
CA SER A 68 -9.89 4.25 -7.27
C SER A 68 -10.12 5.76 -7.39
N ALA A 69 -9.07 6.53 -7.65
CA ALA A 69 -9.19 7.96 -7.90
C ALA A 69 -9.97 8.28 -9.20
N ASP A 70 -9.90 7.42 -10.22
CA ASP A 70 -10.67 7.57 -11.46
C ASP A 70 -12.17 7.27 -11.25
N HIS A 71 -12.50 6.26 -10.44
CA HIS A 71 -13.87 5.86 -10.11
C HIS A 71 -14.54 6.72 -9.02
N GLU A 72 -13.79 7.60 -8.35
CA GLU A 72 -14.29 8.49 -7.31
C GLU A 72 -15.22 9.55 -7.95
N SER A 73 -16.52 9.52 -7.61
CA SER A 73 -17.50 10.50 -8.12
C SER A 73 -17.17 11.91 -7.61
N ASN A 74 -17.35 12.90 -8.48
CA ASN A 74 -16.84 14.29 -8.47
C ASN A 74 -17.20 15.20 -7.27
N LYS A 75 -17.26 14.70 -6.03
CA LYS A 75 -17.77 15.43 -4.85
C LYS A 75 -16.79 15.54 -3.68
N ILE A 76 -15.58 14.98 -3.77
CA ILE A 76 -14.64 15.01 -2.66
C ILE A 76 -13.66 16.16 -2.86
N HIS A 77 -13.78 17.21 -2.05
CA HIS A 77 -12.82 18.31 -2.01
C HIS A 77 -11.43 17.75 -1.65
N PRO A 78 -10.41 17.85 -2.53
CA PRO A 78 -9.13 17.19 -2.32
C PRO A 78 -8.42 17.69 -1.07
N GLN A 79 -8.51 18.99 -0.80
CA GLN A 79 -7.92 19.61 0.38
C GLN A 79 -8.48 19.04 1.70
N LYS A 80 -9.81 18.84 1.80
CA LYS A 80 -10.43 18.27 3.00
C LYS A 80 -10.01 16.82 3.24
N ASN A 81 -9.93 16.02 2.18
CA ASN A 81 -9.54 14.63 2.31
C ASN A 81 -8.05 14.47 2.65
N LEU A 82 -7.19 15.34 2.13
CA LEU A 82 -5.80 15.38 2.57
C LEU A 82 -5.65 15.69 4.05
N THR A 83 -6.38 16.68 4.57
CA THR A 83 -6.27 17.03 5.99
C THR A 83 -6.67 15.84 6.85
N ILE A 84 -7.73 15.12 6.48
CA ILE A 84 -8.15 13.90 7.17
C ILE A 84 -7.07 12.82 7.08
N SER A 85 -6.54 12.52 5.88
CA SER A 85 -5.48 11.53 5.71
C SER A 85 -4.20 11.88 6.49
N LEU A 86 -3.83 13.17 6.54
CA LEU A 86 -2.67 13.66 7.28
C LEU A 86 -2.88 13.52 8.79
N VAL A 87 -4.05 13.89 9.32
CA VAL A 87 -4.40 13.75 10.74
C VAL A 87 -4.36 12.28 11.16
N VAL A 88 -4.93 11.38 10.35
CA VAL A 88 -4.91 9.94 10.60
C VAL A 88 -3.46 9.42 10.60
N LEU A 89 -2.62 9.86 9.66
CA LEU A 89 -1.21 9.45 9.61
C LEU A 89 -0.44 9.90 10.86
N ILE A 90 -0.63 11.15 11.30
CA ILE A 90 -0.01 11.67 12.53
C ILE A 90 -0.44 10.82 13.72
N LEU A 91 -1.73 10.50 13.83
CA LEU A 91 -2.28 9.73 14.93
C LEU A 91 -1.70 8.30 14.95
N ILE A 92 -1.61 7.64 13.80
CA ILE A 92 -0.99 6.31 13.68
C ILE A 92 0.50 6.37 14.05
N SER A 93 1.23 7.36 13.54
CA SER A 93 2.65 7.54 13.83
C SER A 93 2.92 7.70 15.33
N ILE A 94 2.10 8.51 16.02
CA ILE A 94 2.19 8.71 17.48
C ILE A 94 1.88 7.41 18.23
N VAL A 95 0.80 6.71 17.86
CA VAL A 95 0.42 5.44 18.51
C VAL A 95 1.53 4.41 18.35
N VAL A 96 2.07 4.23 17.15
CA VAL A 96 3.13 3.26 16.91
C VAL A 96 4.42 3.67 17.61
N GLY A 97 4.83 4.93 17.55
CA GLY A 97 6.01 5.43 18.27
C GLY A 97 5.91 5.27 19.79
N PHE A 98 4.70 5.44 20.34
CA PHE A 98 4.42 5.19 21.75
C PHE A 98 4.55 3.71 22.11
N PHE A 99 3.97 2.80 21.32
CA PHE A 99 4.10 1.35 21.53
C PHE A 99 5.56 0.88 21.46
N VAL A 100 6.34 1.42 20.52
CA VAL A 100 7.78 1.10 20.40
C VAL A 100 8.56 1.59 21.62
N SER A 101 8.19 2.75 22.18
CA SER A 101 8.82 3.29 23.39
C SER A 101 8.54 2.46 24.65
N LEU A 102 7.47 1.66 24.65
CA LEU A 102 7.10 0.77 25.75
C LEU A 102 7.71 -0.64 25.61
N THR A 103 8.42 -0.93 24.52
CA THR A 103 9.00 -2.26 24.28
C THR A 103 10.35 -2.38 24.99
N ASP A 104 10.53 -3.45 25.76
CA ASP A 104 11.77 -3.72 26.50
C ASP A 104 12.99 -3.72 25.57
N GLY A 105 14.01 -2.93 25.93
CA GLY A 105 15.23 -2.75 25.14
C GLY A 105 15.21 -1.57 24.16
N PHE A 106 14.07 -0.90 23.98
CA PHE A 106 13.98 0.32 23.16
C PHE A 106 13.84 1.56 24.05
N THR A 107 14.60 2.61 23.73
CA THR A 107 14.50 3.91 24.42
C THR A 107 13.40 4.78 23.79
N ILE A 108 12.98 5.83 24.50
CA ILE A 108 12.03 6.85 23.97
C ILE A 108 12.51 7.41 22.63
N ILE A 109 13.82 7.54 22.44
CA ILE A 109 14.44 8.01 21.18
C ILE A 109 14.11 7.05 20.03
N ASN A 110 14.13 5.74 20.25
CA ASN A 110 13.81 4.75 19.23
C ASN A 110 12.33 4.84 18.79
N GLY A 111 11.42 5.10 19.73
CA GLY A 111 10.02 5.33 19.42
C GLY A 111 9.79 6.59 18.59
N VAL A 112 10.49 7.69 18.92
CA VAL A 112 10.44 8.93 18.13
C VAL A 112 11.00 8.72 16.72
N ILE A 113 12.13 8.01 16.59
CA ILE A 113 12.73 7.69 15.28
C ILE A 113 11.76 6.84 14.45
N MET A 114 11.19 5.78 15.03
CA MET A 114 10.26 4.89 14.32
C MET A 114 8.98 5.61 13.90
N GLY A 115 8.40 6.42 14.78
CA GLY A 115 7.25 7.27 14.46
C GLY A 115 7.56 8.23 13.31
N SER A 116 8.74 8.86 13.34
CA SER A 116 9.19 9.79 12.29
C SER A 116 9.38 9.09 10.94
N ILE A 117 9.98 7.91 10.91
CA ILE A 117 10.15 7.11 9.69
C ILE A 117 8.79 6.76 9.09
N LEU A 118 7.85 6.29 9.91
CA LEU A 118 6.49 5.98 9.46
C LEU A 118 5.77 7.21 8.92
N PHE A 119 5.95 8.36 9.56
CA PHE A 119 5.37 9.62 9.10
C PHE A 119 5.92 10.02 7.73
N ILE A 120 7.24 10.01 7.54
CA ILE A 120 7.88 10.35 6.25
C ILE A 120 7.44 9.36 5.16
N CYS A 121 7.41 8.06 5.47
CA CYS A 121 6.98 7.03 4.53
C CYS A 121 5.51 7.19 4.12
N GLY A 122 4.63 7.50 5.07
CA GLY A 122 3.21 7.72 4.82
C GLY A 122 2.89 9.02 4.08
N LEU A 123 3.75 10.04 4.16
CA LEU A 123 3.57 11.28 3.42
C LEU A 123 3.63 11.07 1.90
N ILE A 124 4.50 10.17 1.42
CA ILE A 124 4.70 9.92 -0.02
C ILE A 124 3.37 9.53 -0.72
N PRO A 125 2.62 8.51 -0.28
CA PRO A 125 1.34 8.16 -0.90
C PRO A 125 0.28 9.24 -0.70
N ILE A 126 0.25 9.97 0.43
CA ILE A 126 -0.71 11.08 0.63
C ILE A 126 -0.48 12.21 -0.38
N VAL A 127 0.77 12.60 -0.59
CA VAL A 127 1.15 13.62 -1.58
C VAL A 127 0.85 13.13 -3.00
N TYR A 128 1.11 11.86 -3.29
CA TYR A 128 0.77 11.27 -4.58
C TYR A 128 -0.74 11.35 -4.87
N ILE A 129 -1.60 10.95 -3.92
CA ILE A 129 -3.06 11.10 -4.04
C ILE A 129 -3.45 12.57 -4.25
N TYR A 130 -2.83 13.49 -3.51
CA TYR A 130 -3.14 14.90 -3.64
C TYR A 130 -2.93 15.40 -5.06
N ASN A 131 -1.76 15.11 -5.62
CA ASN A 131 -1.42 15.56 -6.97
C ASN A 131 -2.35 14.95 -8.00
N LEU A 132 -2.71 13.67 -7.82
CA LEU A 132 -3.63 12.98 -8.71
C LEU A 132 -5.04 13.60 -8.65
N ARG A 133 -5.53 13.95 -7.46
CA ARG A 133 -6.82 14.63 -7.30
C ARG A 133 -6.80 16.09 -7.74
N LYS A 134 -5.72 16.82 -7.49
CA LYS A 134 -5.56 18.22 -7.88
C LYS A 134 -5.56 18.35 -9.41
N LYS A 135 -4.76 17.55 -10.10
CA LYS A 135 -4.73 17.52 -11.56
C LYS A 135 -6.11 17.29 -12.17
N ARG A 136 -6.94 16.45 -11.54
CA ARG A 136 -8.32 16.19 -11.97
C ARG A 136 -9.30 17.34 -11.72
N GLN A 137 -9.09 18.15 -10.68
CA GLN A 137 -9.90 19.37 -10.51
C GLN A 137 -9.60 20.37 -11.62
N ASP A 138 -8.31 20.58 -11.91
CA ASP A 138 -7.87 21.47 -12.97
C ASP A 138 -8.42 21.01 -14.35
N ASP A 139 -8.39 19.70 -14.66
CA ASP A 139 -8.94 19.12 -15.90
C ASP A 139 -10.50 19.18 -16.00
N ASN A 140 -11.23 19.33 -14.89
CA ASN A 140 -12.70 19.42 -14.88
C ASN A 140 -13.21 20.88 -14.88
N GLU A 141 -12.33 21.85 -14.64
CA GLU A 141 -12.64 23.29 -14.65
C GLU A 141 -12.36 23.96 -16.01
N GLU A 142 -11.62 23.29 -16.91
CA GLU A 142 -11.53 23.61 -18.36
C GLU A 142 -12.69 23.02 -19.18
#